data_AF-A0A7S3N4L5-F1
#
_entry.id   AF-A0A7S3N4L5-F1
#
_cell.length_a   1.000
_cell.length_b   1.000
_cell.length_c   1.000
_cell.angle_alpha   90.00
_cell.angle_beta   90.00
_cell.angle_gamma   90.00
#
_symmetry.space_group_name_H-M   'P 1'
#
loop_
_entity.id
_entity.type
_entity.pdbx_description
1 polymer ?
#
loop_
_entity_poly.entity_id
_entity_poly.type
_entity_poly.pdbx_seq_one_letter_code
_entity_poly.pdbx_strand_id
1 'polypeptide(L)'
;SVIVITSARLYNFKEKGSKKVLKRAIPIAAIGGVTKSLNKKCNELVIHVPEQYDYRYQTDKRDEIIQSLKMAYISMMKENLPIYGIDAKDLKHYTTTEKDKYKGKSRIPGK
;
A
#
# COMPACT_ATOMS: atom_id res chain seq x y z
N SER A 1 7.25 -11.71 5.79
CA SER A 1 7.53 -10.24 5.74
C SER A 1 6.83 -9.58 6.91
N VAL A 2 7.43 -8.54 7.49
CA VAL A 2 6.84 -7.79 8.61
C VAL A 2 6.58 -6.37 8.17
N ILE A 3 5.38 -5.89 8.40
CA ILE A 3 4.99 -4.49 8.18
C ILE A 3 4.97 -3.80 9.55
N VAL A 4 5.58 -2.63 9.64
CA VAL A 4 5.52 -1.76 10.83
C VAL A 4 5.02 -0.40 10.37
N ILE A 5 3.98 0.11 11.02
CA ILE A 5 3.39 1.40 10.70
C ILE A 5 3.61 2.31 11.91
N THR A 6 4.20 3.47 11.66
CA THR A 6 4.31 4.55 12.64
C THR A 6 3.49 5.76 12.17
N SER A 7 3.41 6.80 12.99
CA SER A 7 2.82 8.08 12.57
C SER A 7 3.56 8.73 11.39
N ALA A 8 4.83 8.39 11.17
CA ALA A 8 5.68 9.01 10.14
C ALA A 8 5.87 8.16 8.88
N ARG A 9 6.00 6.83 9.03
CA ARG A 9 6.36 5.94 7.91
C ARG A 9 5.74 4.55 8.03
N LEU A 10 5.53 3.91 6.89
CA LEU A 10 5.34 2.47 6.76
C LEU A 10 6.68 1.82 6.40
N TYR A 11 7.08 0.83 7.19
CA TYR A 11 8.26 0.03 6.96
C TYR A 11 7.86 -1.38 6.55
N ASN A 12 8.58 -1.91 5.56
CA ASN A 12 8.43 -3.29 5.12
C ASN A 12 9.77 -4.01 5.27
N PHE A 13 9.78 -5.01 6.15
CA PHE A 13 10.93 -5.86 6.41
C PHE A 13 10.72 -7.23 5.75
N LYS A 14 11.75 -7.72 5.08
CA LYS A 14 11.81 -9.08 4.55
C LYS A 14 12.77 -9.92 5.38
N GLU A 15 12.47 -11.20 5.55
CA GLU A 15 13.42 -12.14 6.13
C GLU A 15 14.52 -12.48 5.13
N LYS A 16 15.75 -12.53 5.62
CA LYS A 16 16.95 -12.97 4.90
C LYS A 16 17.75 -13.86 5.84
N GLY A 17 17.51 -15.17 5.76
CA GLY A 17 17.97 -16.13 6.77
C GLY A 17 17.30 -15.84 8.11
N SER A 18 18.10 -15.74 9.18
CA SER A 18 17.62 -15.41 10.53
C SER A 18 17.45 -13.90 10.79
N LYS A 19 17.74 -13.03 9.82
CA LYS A 19 17.70 -11.56 9.99
C LYS A 19 16.49 -10.94 9.28
N LYS A 20 15.94 -9.88 9.89
CA LYS A 20 14.98 -8.98 9.24
C LYS A 20 15.74 -7.84 8.57
N VAL A 21 15.57 -7.68 7.27
CA VAL A 21 16.22 -6.63 6.47
C VAL A 21 15.15 -5.66 5.98
N LEU A 22 15.41 -4.36 6.16
CA LEU A 22 14.53 -3.31 5.65
C LEU A 22 14.52 -3.35 4.12
N LYS A 23 13.36 -3.63 3.53
CA LYS A 23 13.15 -3.64 2.08
C LYS A 23 12.70 -2.27 1.57
N ARG A 24 11.82 -1.60 2.33
CA ARG A 24 11.29 -0.28 1.95
C ARG A 24 10.79 0.49 3.16
N ALA A 25 10.92 1.81 3.11
CA ALA A 25 10.36 2.74 4.09
C ALA A 25 9.61 3.87 3.35
N ILE A 26 8.29 3.85 3.40
CA ILE A 26 7.41 4.78 2.69
C ILE A 26 6.94 5.85 3.70
N PRO A 27 7.24 7.14 3.49
CA PRO A 27 6.65 8.21 4.29
C PRO A 27 5.12 8.17 4.20
N ILE A 28 4.42 8.39 5.32
CA ILE A 28 2.95 8.46 5.31
C ILE A 28 2.47 9.56 4.36
N ALA A 29 3.15 10.71 4.35
CA ALA A 29 2.87 11.82 3.44
C ALA A 29 3.08 11.50 1.95
N ALA A 30 3.82 10.43 1.61
CA ALA A 30 4.02 10.01 0.22
C ALA A 30 2.94 9.03 -0.26
N ILE A 31 2.02 8.60 0.61
CA ILE A 31 0.93 7.68 0.24
C ILE A 31 -0.18 8.48 -0.45
N GLY A 32 -0.51 8.10 -1.68
CA GLY A 32 -1.58 8.71 -2.47
C GLY A 32 -2.96 8.04 -2.31
N GLY A 33 -3.00 6.90 -1.61
CA GLY A 33 -4.22 6.13 -1.37
C GLY A 33 -3.94 4.64 -1.23
N VAL A 34 -5.00 3.88 -0.98
CA VAL A 34 -4.95 2.41 -0.88
C VAL A 34 -6.07 1.80 -1.71
N THR A 35 -5.75 0.77 -2.51
CA THR A 35 -6.78 -0.09 -3.11
C THR A 35 -6.89 -1.39 -2.33
N LYS A 36 -8.11 -1.84 -2.04
CA LYS A 36 -8.39 -3.15 -1.46
C LYS A 36 -9.34 -3.95 -2.35
N SER A 37 -9.16 -5.27 -2.38
CA SER A 37 -10.14 -6.12 -3.07
C SER A 37 -11.42 -6.24 -2.23
N LEU A 38 -12.57 -6.18 -2.90
CA LEU A 38 -13.90 -6.49 -2.34
C LEU A 38 -14.23 -7.98 -2.47
N ASN A 39 -13.48 -8.72 -3.29
CA ASN A 39 -13.65 -10.14 -3.44
C ASN A 39 -13.20 -10.86 -2.16
N LYS A 40 -14.11 -11.60 -1.52
CA LYS A 40 -13.86 -12.33 -0.26
C LYS A 40 -12.75 -13.40 -0.37
N LYS A 41 -12.41 -13.84 -1.58
CA LYS A 41 -11.31 -14.78 -1.85
C LYS A 41 -9.98 -14.08 -2.12
N CYS A 42 -9.94 -12.75 -2.12
CA CYS A 42 -8.78 -11.94 -2.45
C CYS A 42 -8.41 -11.03 -1.27
N ASN A 43 -7.35 -11.41 -0.55
CA ASN A 43 -6.83 -10.65 0.58
C ASN A 43 -5.71 -9.69 0.15
N GLU A 44 -5.80 -9.15 -1.07
CA GLU A 44 -4.82 -8.20 -1.57
C GLU A 44 -5.14 -6.75 -1.17
N LEU A 45 -4.08 -5.98 -0.94
CA LEU A 45 -4.12 -4.51 -0.90
C LEU A 45 -2.96 -3.92 -1.71
N VAL A 46 -3.16 -2.71 -2.21
CA VAL A 46 -2.13 -1.92 -2.90
C VAL A 46 -1.97 -0.60 -2.18
N ILE A 47 -0.74 -0.29 -1.77
CA ILE A 47 -0.38 1.04 -1.27
C ILE A 47 0.14 1.84 -2.44
N HIS A 48 -0.55 2.93 -2.77
CA HIS A 48 -0.18 3.80 -3.87
C HIS A 48 0.82 4.85 -3.44
N VAL A 49 1.91 4.98 -4.19
CA VAL A 49 2.97 5.97 -3.91
C VAL A 49 3.19 6.78 -5.20
N PRO A 50 2.45 7.88 -5.42
CA PRO A 50 2.41 8.57 -6.72
C PRO A 50 3.78 8.94 -7.28
N GLU A 51 4.72 9.37 -6.43
CA GLU A 51 6.08 9.73 -6.83
C GLU A 51 7.02 8.55 -7.09
N GLN A 52 6.55 7.32 -6.85
CA GLN A 52 7.30 6.08 -7.04
C GLN A 52 6.40 5.00 -7.67
N TYR A 53 6.75 3.73 -7.50
CA TYR A 53 5.88 2.60 -7.83
C TYR A 53 5.17 2.08 -6.57
N ASP A 54 4.03 1.44 -6.80
CA ASP A 54 3.12 0.96 -5.77
C ASP A 54 3.65 -0.29 -5.07
N TYR A 55 3.10 -0.60 -3.91
CA TYR A 55 3.40 -1.83 -3.20
C TYR A 55 2.15 -2.67 -2.98
N ARG A 56 2.11 -3.84 -3.60
CA ARG A 56 1.04 -4.82 -3.45
C ARG A 56 1.37 -5.85 -2.38
N TYR A 57 0.43 -6.09 -1.49
CA TYR A 57 0.51 -7.11 -0.44
C TYR A 57 -0.66 -8.08 -0.57
N GLN A 58 -0.44 -9.31 -0.11
CA GLN A 58 -1.48 -10.30 0.13
C GLN A 58 -1.38 -10.72 1.59
N THR A 59 -2.44 -10.49 2.38
CA THR A 59 -2.43 -10.73 3.82
C THR A 59 -3.84 -10.73 4.41
N ASP A 60 -4.08 -11.63 5.36
CA ASP A 60 -5.37 -11.70 6.08
C ASP A 60 -5.59 -10.52 7.04
N LYS A 61 -4.51 -9.81 7.40
CA LYS A 61 -4.56 -8.60 8.26
C LYS A 61 -4.80 -7.32 7.47
N ARG A 62 -5.35 -7.43 6.26
CA ARG A 62 -5.55 -6.32 5.32
C ARG A 62 -6.27 -5.14 5.97
N ASP A 63 -7.39 -5.41 6.64
CA ASP A 63 -8.24 -4.36 7.17
C ASP A 63 -7.62 -3.70 8.43
N GLU A 64 -6.86 -4.47 9.23
CA GLU A 64 -6.05 -3.92 10.34
C GLU A 64 -4.96 -2.97 9.83
N ILE A 65 -4.28 -3.33 8.73
CA ILE A 65 -3.26 -2.50 8.09
C ILE A 65 -3.89 -1.21 7.57
N ILE A 66 -5.03 -1.30 6.88
CA ILE A 66 -5.75 -0.14 6.35
C ILE A 66 -6.19 0.77 7.51
N GLN A 67 -6.73 0.21 8.58
CA GLN A 67 -7.16 0.99 9.74
C GLN A 67 -5.98 1.71 10.41
N SER A 68 -4.84 1.02 10.56
CA SER A 68 -3.61 1.62 11.10
C SER A 68 -3.08 2.74 10.21
N LEU A 69 -3.10 2.54 8.88
CA LEU A 69 -2.72 3.56 7.91
C LEU A 69 -3.64 4.77 7.94
N LYS A 70 -4.96 4.58 8.06
CA LYS A 70 -5.92 5.70 8.21
C LYS A 70 -5.57 6.56 9.42
N MET A 71 -5.30 5.94 10.57
CA MET A 71 -4.94 6.65 11.80
C MET A 71 -3.63 7.43 11.65
N ALA A 72 -2.60 6.80 11.07
CA ALA A 72 -1.33 7.49 10.81
C ALA A 72 -1.51 8.65 9.81
N TYR A 73 -2.28 8.42 8.74
CA TYR A 73 -2.51 9.38 7.67
C TYR A 73 -3.29 10.61 8.16
N ILE A 74 -4.42 10.43 8.84
CA ILE A 74 -5.19 11.57 9.37
C ILE A 74 -4.39 12.36 10.41
N SER A 75 -3.58 11.67 11.23
CA SER A 75 -2.71 12.34 12.19
C SER A 75 -1.66 13.24 11.51
N MET A 76 -1.07 12.76 10.41
CA MET A 76 0.00 13.45 9.67
C MET A 76 -0.53 14.51 8.70
N MET A 77 -1.49 14.13 7.86
CA MET A 77 -1.96 14.91 6.71
C MET A 77 -3.17 15.78 7.03
N LYS A 78 -3.86 15.54 8.16
CA LYS A 78 -5.12 16.19 8.54
C LYS A 78 -6.26 15.97 7.54
N GLU A 79 -6.14 14.93 6.72
CA GLU A 79 -7.11 14.53 5.70
C GLU A 79 -7.38 13.03 5.78
N ASN A 80 -8.50 12.59 5.19
CA ASN A 80 -8.82 11.17 5.10
C ASN A 80 -7.98 10.49 4.03
N LEU A 81 -7.45 9.31 4.35
CA LEU A 81 -6.75 8.45 3.38
C LEU A 81 -7.73 8.00 2.28
N PRO A 82 -7.46 8.27 0.99
CA PRO A 82 -8.27 7.74 -0.11
C PRO A 82 -8.22 6.21 -0.14
N ILE A 83 -9.39 5.56 -0.16
CA ILE A 83 -9.52 4.10 -0.18
C ILE A 83 -10.43 3.69 -1.34
N TYR A 84 -9.92 2.83 -2.21
CA TYR A 84 -10.65 2.30 -3.36
C TYR A 84 -11.00 0.83 -3.12
N GLY A 85 -12.28 0.49 -3.25
CA GLY A 85 -12.75 -0.89 -3.22
C GLY A 85 -12.94 -1.42 -4.63
N ILE A 86 -12.27 -2.50 -4.98
CA ILE A 86 -12.34 -3.09 -6.33
C ILE A 86 -12.78 -4.55 -6.23
N ASP A 87 -13.83 -4.93 -6.94
CA ASP A 87 -14.20 -6.35 -7.07
C ASP A 87 -13.36 -7.00 -8.18
N ALA A 88 -12.22 -7.58 -7.79
CA ALA A 88 -11.34 -8.28 -8.71
C ALA A 88 -10.69 -9.49 -8.03
N LYS A 89 -10.34 -10.49 -8.86
CA LYS A 89 -9.64 -11.71 -8.42
C LYS A 89 -8.24 -11.41 -7.83
N ASP A 90 -7.60 -10.36 -8.32
CA ASP A 90 -6.31 -9.85 -7.89
C ASP A 90 -6.23 -8.35 -8.21
N LEU A 91 -5.25 -7.66 -7.63
CA LEU A 91 -5.03 -6.21 -7.78
C LEU A 91 -3.86 -5.88 -8.72
N LYS A 92 -3.41 -6.82 -9.56
CA LYS A 92 -2.25 -6.61 -10.47
C LYS A 92 -2.48 -5.45 -11.44
N HIS A 93 -3.70 -5.34 -11.98
CA HIS A 93 -4.09 -4.27 -12.90
C HIS A 93 -4.30 -2.91 -12.21
N TYR A 94 -4.30 -2.90 -10.88
CA TYR A 94 -4.45 -1.71 -10.03
C TYR A 94 -3.16 -1.43 -9.26
N THR A 95 -2.01 -1.95 -9.73
CA THR A 95 -0.70 -1.74 -9.12
C THR A 95 0.23 -1.07 -10.13
N THR A 96 0.61 0.17 -9.87
CA THR A 96 1.62 0.89 -10.66
C THR A 96 2.98 0.23 -10.45
N THR A 97 3.52 -0.38 -11.50
CA THR A 97 4.85 -1.01 -11.45
C THR A 97 5.96 0.01 -11.69
N GLU A 98 7.20 -0.36 -11.41
CA GLU A 98 8.38 0.47 -11.72
C GLU A 98 8.44 0.84 -13.22
N LYS A 99 8.10 -0.10 -14.11
CA LYS A 99 8.00 0.14 -15.55
C LYS A 99 6.87 1.11 -15.91
N ASP A 100 5.74 1.06 -15.21
CA ASP A 100 4.65 2.03 -15.42
C ASP A 100 5.10 3.43 -14.98
N LYS A 101 5.74 3.54 -13.81
CA LYS A 101 6.24 4.80 -13.28
C LYS A 101 7.32 5.42 -14.18
N TYR A 102 8.24 4.62 -14.70
CA TYR A 102 9.23 5.06 -15.71
C TYR A 102 8.56 5.64 -16.97
N LYS A 103 7.38 5.12 -17.34
CA LYS A 103 6.57 5.60 -18.46
C LYS A 103 5.55 6.68 -18.09
N GLY A 104 5.58 7.20 -16.86
CA GLY A 104 4.61 8.18 -16.37
C GLY A 104 3.16 7.67 -16.27
N LYS A 105 2.95 6.35 -16.21
CA LYS A 105 1.60 5.75 -16.11
C LYS A 105 1.23 5.48 -14.65
N SER A 106 0.01 5.84 -14.28
CA SER A 106 -0.63 5.50 -13.00
C SER A 106 -1.63 4.36 -13.21
N ARG A 107 -1.79 3.50 -12.20
CA ARG A 107 -2.87 2.50 -12.12
C ARG A 107 -3.75 2.68 -10.87
N ILE A 108 -3.70 3.86 -10.26
CA ILE A 108 -4.61 4.23 -9.18
C ILE A 108 -6.03 4.31 -9.75
N PRO A 109 -7.03 3.66 -9.14
CA PRO A 109 -8.40 3.75 -9.63
C PRO A 109 -8.91 5.20 -9.67
N GLY A 110 -9.56 5.57 -10.77
CA GLY A 110 -10.20 6.89 -10.93
C GLY A 110 -9.23 8.06 -11.14
N LYS A 111 -7.95 7.80 -11.42
CA LYS A 111 -6.91 8.82 -11.62
C LYS A 111 -6.17 8.64 -12.94
#